data_AF-A0A1B1A3I8-F1
#
_entry.id   AF-A0A1B1A3I8-F1
#
_cell.length_a   1.000
_cell.length_b   1.000
_cell.length_c   1.000
_cell.angle_alpha   90.00
_cell.angle_beta   90.00
_cell.angle_gamma   90.00
#
_symmetry.space_group_name_H-M   'P 1'
#
loop_
_entity.id
_entity.type
_entity.pdbx_description
1 polymer ?
#
loop_
_entity_poly.entity_id
_entity_poly.type
_entity_poly.pdbx_seq_one_letter_code
_entity_poly.pdbx_strand_id
1 'polypeptide(L)' 'MVDRDQEPEISQAEAPDGDYVPRSMILSPEGVLQGALNSGRSDNRYFLPVENPDPLIDLLQRALEIRL' A
#
# COMPACT_ATOMS: atom_id res chain seq x y z
N MET A 1 -9.83 4.10 0.57
CA MET A 1 -8.85 4.42 -0.49
C MET A 1 -8.83 5.92 -0.61
N VAL A 2 -7.66 6.53 -0.69
CA VAL A 2 -7.51 7.98 -0.91
C VAL A 2 -7.76 8.24 -2.41
N ASP A 3 -8.66 9.17 -2.71
CA ASP A 3 -8.86 9.64 -4.09
C ASP A 3 -7.85 10.75 -4.36
N ARG A 4 -6.87 10.51 -5.22
CA ARG A 4 -5.81 11.50 -5.51
C ARG A 4 -6.37 12.81 -6.04
N ASP A 5 -7.41 12.76 -6.85
CA ASP A 5 -7.91 13.94 -7.54
C ASP A 5 -8.78 14.81 -6.60
N GLN A 6 -9.39 14.20 -5.59
CA GLN A 6 -10.18 14.91 -4.56
C GLN A 6 -9.36 15.28 -3.31
N GLU A 7 -8.35 14.47 -2.97
CA GLU A 7 -7.55 14.58 -1.75
C GLU A 7 -6.04 14.62 -2.06
N PRO A 8 -5.56 15.61 -2.84
CA PRO A 8 -4.18 15.63 -3.33
C PRO A 8 -3.14 15.73 -2.21
N GLU A 9 -3.44 16.47 -1.13
CA GLU A 9 -2.54 16.63 0.02
C GLU A 9 -2.35 15.31 0.77
N ILE A 10 -3.44 14.58 1.02
CA ILE A 10 -3.40 13.27 1.68
C ILE A 10 -2.69 12.26 0.78
N SER A 11 -2.99 12.27 -0.52
CA SER A 11 -2.35 11.38 -1.49
C SER A 11 -0.84 11.58 -1.54
N GLN A 12 -0.37 12.84 -1.43
CA GLN A 12 1.04 13.18 -1.43
C GLN A 12 1.74 12.85 -0.10
N ALA A 13 1.05 13.02 1.04
CA ALA A 13 1.55 12.57 2.34
C ALA A 13 1.76 11.05 2.37
N GLU A 14 0.87 10.31 1.70
CA GLU A 14 0.90 8.85 1.55
C GLU A 14 1.56 8.41 0.23
N ALA A 15 2.63 9.08 -0.21
CA ALA A 15 3.38 8.79 -1.45
C ALA A 15 4.90 8.55 -1.20
N PRO A 16 5.28 7.57 -0.36
CA PRO A 16 6.67 7.32 0.07
C PRO A 16 7.62 6.88 -1.07
N ASP A 17 7.10 6.56 -2.25
CA ASP A 17 7.90 6.17 -3.43
C ASP A 17 7.34 6.72 -4.75
N GLY A 18 6.61 7.82 -4.69
CA GLY A 18 6.06 8.51 -5.87
C GLY A 18 4.54 8.56 -5.90
N ASP A 19 4.01 9.29 -6.88
CA ASP A 19 2.60 9.69 -6.98
C ASP A 19 1.74 8.79 -7.89
N TYR A 20 2.30 7.68 -8.37
CA TYR A 20 1.63 6.72 -9.27
C TYR A 20 0.38 6.10 -8.63
N VAL A 21 -0.65 5.83 -9.41
CA VAL A 21 -1.89 5.19 -8.93
C VAL A 21 -2.21 3.94 -9.76
N PRO A 22 -2.85 2.90 -9.17
CA PRO A 22 -3.24 2.76 -7.77
C PRO A 22 -2.08 2.34 -6.84
N ARG A 23 -2.23 2.62 -5.54
CA ARG A 23 -1.33 2.16 -4.45
C ARG A 23 -2.13 1.42 -3.38
N SER A 24 -1.60 0.29 -2.91
CA SER A 24 -2.17 -0.50 -1.82
C SER A 24 -1.21 -0.47 -0.64
N MET A 25 -1.64 0.12 0.48
CA MET A 25 -0.82 0.36 1.66
C MET A 25 -1.41 -0.32 2.89
N ILE A 26 -0.55 -0.93 3.71
CA ILE A 26 -0.92 -1.53 4.99
C ILE A 26 -0.48 -0.62 6.12
N LEU A 27 -1.41 -0.27 7.00
CA LEU A 27 -1.16 0.58 8.17
C LEU A 27 -1.24 -0.26 9.45
N SER A 28 -0.49 0.14 10.48
CA SER A 28 -0.68 -0.37 11.84
C SER A 28 -2.00 0.16 12.44
N PRO A 29 -2.46 -0.39 13.57
CA PRO A 29 -3.62 0.16 14.29
C PRO A 29 -3.48 1.64 14.68
N GLU A 30 -2.24 2.13 14.84
CA GLU A 30 -1.90 3.52 15.15
C GLU A 30 -1.84 4.41 13.89
N GLY A 31 -2.10 3.85 12.71
CA GLY A 31 -2.06 4.57 11.44
C GLY A 31 -0.67 4.71 10.82
N VAL A 32 0.32 3.92 11.26
CA VAL A 32 1.69 3.99 10.74
C VAL A 32 1.89 3.03 9.57
N LEU A 33 2.41 3.53 8.45
CA LEU A 33 2.71 2.73 7.26
C LEU A 33 3.69 1.59 7.54
N GLN A 34 3.28 0.36 7.26
CA GLN A 34 4.10 -0.84 7.36
C GLN A 34 4.90 -1.05 6.06
N GLY A 35 5.93 -0.22 5.82
CA GLY A 35 6.65 -0.17 4.54
C GLY A 35 7.32 -1.47 4.07
N ALA A 36 7.52 -2.45 4.96
CA ALA A 36 8.01 -3.79 4.61
C ALA A 36 6.94 -4.69 3.95
N LEU A 37 5.66 -4.34 4.11
CA LEU A 37 4.53 -4.97 3.45
C LEU A 37 4.26 -4.23 2.13
N ASN A 38 4.93 -4.68 1.08
CA ASN A 38 4.80 -4.15 -0.27
C ASN A 38 4.94 -5.27 -1.31
N SER A 39 4.87 -4.92 -2.61
CA SER A 39 4.92 -5.86 -3.74
C SER A 39 6.30 -6.49 -4.00
N GLY A 40 7.36 -6.01 -3.35
CA GLY A 40 8.75 -6.43 -3.57
C GLY A 40 9.39 -5.89 -4.85
N ARG A 41 8.66 -5.12 -5.67
CA ARG A 41 9.19 -4.48 -6.87
C ARG A 41 10.21 -3.40 -6.51
N SER A 42 11.19 -3.16 -7.39
CA SER A 42 12.16 -2.07 -7.23
C SER A 42 11.53 -0.69 -7.52
N ASP A 43 10.60 -0.67 -8.46
CA ASP A 43 9.81 0.49 -8.88
C ASP A 43 8.35 0.28 -8.43
N ASN A 44 7.68 1.37 -8.07
CA ASN A 44 6.25 1.35 -7.71
C ASN A 44 5.92 0.27 -6.66
N ARG A 45 6.59 0.33 -5.50
CA ARG A 45 6.60 -0.74 -4.49
C ARG A 45 5.22 -1.10 -3.97
N TYR A 46 4.27 -0.17 -3.97
CA TYR A 46 2.90 -0.35 -3.48
C TYR A 46 1.89 -0.64 -4.60
N PHE A 47 2.34 -0.83 -5.84
CA PHE A 47 1.44 -1.28 -6.90
C PHE A 47 1.18 -2.79 -6.79
N LEU A 48 -0.09 -3.17 -6.75
CA LEU A 48 -0.55 -4.54 -6.85
C LEU A 48 -1.45 -4.68 -8.10
N PRO A 49 -1.28 -5.74 -8.92
CA PRO A 49 -2.12 -5.94 -10.10
C PRO A 49 -3.59 -6.13 -9.72
N VAL A 50 -4.49 -5.34 -10.29
CA VAL A 50 -5.93 -5.42 -9.98
C VAL A 50 -6.58 -6.68 -10.57
N GLU A 51 -6.06 -7.16 -11.70
CA GLU A 51 -6.54 -8.35 -12.41
C GLU A 51 -6.18 -9.67 -11.71
N ASN A 52 -5.25 -9.64 -10.75
CA ASN A 52 -4.83 -10.80 -9.98
C ASN A 52 -4.91 -10.50 -8.47
N PRO A 53 -5.83 -11.12 -7.72
CA PRO A 53 -5.97 -10.86 -6.29
C PRO A 53 -4.86 -11.49 -5.44
N ASP A 54 -4.12 -12.49 -5.94
CA ASP A 54 -3.17 -13.28 -5.13
C ASP A 54 -2.13 -12.40 -4.41
N PRO A 55 -1.47 -11.41 -5.05
CA PRO A 55 -0.51 -10.55 -4.37
C PRO A 55 -1.11 -9.73 -3.24
N LEU A 56 -2.38 -9.33 -3.36
CA LEU A 56 -3.08 -8.62 -2.28
C LEU A 56 -3.42 -9.57 -1.13
N ILE A 57 -3.89 -10.78 -1.44
CA ILE A 57 -4.22 -11.79 -0.43
C ILE A 57 -2.96 -12.17 0.36
N ASP A 58 -1.84 -12.44 -0.31
CA ASP A 58 -0.56 -12.76 0.34
C ASP A 58 -0.09 -11.63 1.26
N LEU A 59 -0.25 -10.38 0.80
CA LEU A 59 0.13 -9.21 1.60
C LEU A 59 -0.72 -9.09 2.88
N LEU A 60 -2.03 -9.32 2.75
CA LEU A 60 -2.97 -9.30 3.87
C LEU A 60 -2.69 -10.44 4.86
N GLN A 61 -2.33 -11.63 4.37
CA GLN A 61 -1.93 -12.76 5.23
C GLN A 61 -0.68 -12.42 6.05
N ARG A 62 0.36 -11.88 5.41
CA ARG A 62 1.58 -11.41 6.10
C ARG A 62 1.27 -10.31 7.12
N ALA A 63 0.33 -9.41 6.82
CA ALA A 63 -0.10 -8.38 7.75
C ALA A 63 -0.76 -8.95 9.01
N LEU A 64 -1.49 -10.05 8.88
CA LEU A 64 -2.12 -10.75 10.02
C LEU A 64 -1.08 -11.43 10.93
N GLU A 65 0.04 -11.89 10.37
CA GLU A 65 1.12 -12.53 11.14
C GLU A 65 1.92 -11.54 11.99
N ILE A 66 1.99 -10.27 11.57
CA ILE A 66 2.70 -9.20 12.31
C ILE A 66 1.94 -8.76 13.57
N ARG A 67 0.67 -9.16 13.75
CA ARG A 67 -0.15 -8.83 14.93
C ARG A 67 0.19 -9.61 16.22
N LEU A 68 1.43 -10.10 16.37
CA LEU A 68 1.92 -10.76 17.58
C LEU A 68 2.88 -9.87 18.37
#